data_AF-A0A428WDZ9-F1
#
_entry.id   AF-A0A428WDZ9-F1
#
_cell.length_a   1.000
_cell.length_b   1.000
_cell.length_c   1.000
_cell.angle_alpha   90.00
_cell.angle_beta   90.00
_cell.angle_gamma   90.00
#
_symmetry.space_group_name_H-M   'P 1'
#
loop_
_entity.id
_entity.type
_entity.pdbx_description
1 polymer ?
#
loop_
_entity_poly.entity_id
_entity_poly.type
_entity_poly.pdbx_seq_one_letter_code
_entity_poly.pdbx_strand_id
1 'polypeptide(L)'
;MPYTPPQGLTRLAFGGDYNPEQWPEEVWQEDVRLMREAGVTMVSAGIFSWALLEPEPGRHDFGWLDRLLDLLHAHGIRVDLGTPTVAPPAWFYRAHPEALPVTREGVRLSFGSRGAICPSSAAYRDAAAAITEQLARRYAGHPALALWHVHNEYGVPVSACYCDSCAEHFRRWLRARYSTLDALNEAWGTAFWGQRYGGFDQIDPPRATP
;
A
#
# COMPACT_ATOMS: atom_id res chain seq x y z
N MET A 1 -1.98 -18.04 15.28
CA MET A 1 -2.89 -16.91 15.54
C MET A 1 -4.30 -17.45 15.62
N PRO A 2 -5.15 -17.02 16.57
CA PRO A 2 -6.55 -17.41 16.57
C PRO A 2 -7.23 -16.84 15.32
N TYR A 3 -8.13 -17.63 14.72
CA TYR A 3 -8.96 -17.20 13.61
C TYR A 3 -9.86 -16.04 14.08
N THR A 4 -9.77 -14.90 13.41
CA THR A 4 -10.64 -13.74 13.65
C THR A 4 -11.50 -13.57 12.40
N PRO A 5 -12.78 -14.00 12.42
CA PRO A 5 -13.65 -13.81 11.27
C PRO A 5 -13.93 -12.30 11.04
N PRO A 6 -14.32 -11.90 9.82
CA PRO A 6 -14.81 -10.55 9.55
C PRO A 6 -15.93 -10.18 10.53
N GLN A 7 -15.89 -8.96 11.08
CA GLN A 7 -16.85 -8.55 12.10
C GLN A 7 -18.25 -8.36 11.52
N GLY A 8 -19.25 -8.84 12.25
CA GLY A 8 -20.66 -8.58 11.94
C GLY A 8 -21.21 -9.29 10.70
N LEU A 9 -20.48 -10.24 10.10
CA LEU A 9 -20.99 -11.14 9.05
C LEU A 9 -21.76 -12.33 9.65
N THR A 10 -22.91 -12.66 9.07
CA THR A 10 -23.75 -13.82 9.45
C THR A 10 -23.82 -14.90 8.37
N ARG A 11 -23.17 -14.65 7.23
CA ARG A 11 -23.10 -15.49 6.03
C ARG A 11 -21.68 -15.42 5.46
N LEU A 12 -21.35 -16.26 4.48
CA LEU A 12 -20.07 -16.19 3.77
C LEU A 12 -19.84 -14.77 3.21
N ALA A 13 -18.59 -14.31 3.26
CA ALA A 13 -18.18 -13.09 2.58
C ALA A 13 -18.30 -13.29 1.06
N PHE A 14 -19.10 -12.45 0.40
CA PHE A 14 -19.34 -12.51 -1.03
C PHE A 14 -19.55 -11.09 -1.57
N GLY A 15 -18.80 -10.74 -2.60
CA GLY A 15 -18.80 -9.44 -3.26
C GLY A 15 -17.50 -9.21 -4.02
N GLY A 16 -17.00 -7.97 -4.01
CA GLY A 16 -15.75 -7.59 -4.65
C GLY A 16 -15.38 -6.14 -4.35
N ASP A 17 -14.35 -5.64 -5.05
CA ASP A 17 -13.93 -4.25 -4.97
C ASP A 17 -15.02 -3.33 -5.51
N TYR A 18 -15.41 -2.35 -4.71
CA TYR A 18 -16.36 -1.31 -5.04
C TYR A 18 -15.67 0.05 -5.00
N ASN A 19 -15.66 0.74 -6.16
CA ASN A 19 -15.02 2.05 -6.34
C ASN A 19 -16.09 3.12 -6.65
N PRO A 20 -16.99 3.43 -5.71
CA PRO A 20 -18.11 4.36 -5.90
C PRO A 20 -17.66 5.77 -6.25
N GLU A 21 -16.47 6.17 -5.81
CA GLU A 21 -15.91 7.49 -6.07
C GLU A 21 -15.63 7.79 -7.55
N GLN A 22 -15.67 6.76 -8.40
CA GLN A 22 -15.52 6.88 -9.85
C GLN A 22 -16.86 7.16 -10.58
N TRP A 23 -17.97 7.17 -9.84
CA TRP A 23 -19.31 7.35 -10.36
C TRP A 23 -20.06 8.47 -9.61
N PRO A 24 -21.01 9.14 -10.26
CA PRO A 24 -21.92 10.05 -9.57
C PRO A 24 -22.66 9.36 -8.41
N GLU A 25 -22.88 10.07 -7.31
CA GLU A 25 -23.44 9.52 -6.07
C GLU A 25 -24.86 8.94 -6.25
N GLU A 26 -25.63 9.43 -7.23
CA GLU A 26 -26.95 8.90 -7.57
C GLU A 26 -26.92 7.43 -8.02
N VAL A 27 -25.77 6.93 -8.51
CA VAL A 27 -25.60 5.54 -8.95
C VAL A 27 -25.53 4.58 -7.76
N TRP A 28 -25.04 5.04 -6.60
CA TRP A 28 -24.74 4.17 -5.46
C TRP A 28 -25.97 3.48 -4.89
N GLN A 29 -27.14 4.15 -4.97
CA GLN A 29 -28.42 3.57 -4.54
C GLN A 29 -28.80 2.35 -5.38
N GLU A 30 -28.60 2.43 -6.69
CA GLU A 30 -28.89 1.33 -7.60
C GLU A 30 -27.86 0.20 -7.46
N ASP A 31 -26.57 0.54 -7.28
CA ASP A 31 -25.53 -0.45 -6.99
C ASP A 31 -25.90 -1.27 -5.75
N VAL A 32 -26.28 -0.61 -4.65
CA VAL A 32 -26.64 -1.29 -3.40
C VAL A 32 -27.94 -2.09 -3.54
N ARG A 33 -28.91 -1.61 -4.32
CA ARG A 33 -30.12 -2.39 -4.65
C ARG A 33 -29.75 -3.69 -5.37
N LEU A 34 -28.90 -3.62 -6.40
CA LEU A 34 -28.44 -4.76 -7.18
C LEU A 34 -27.55 -5.71 -6.36
N MET A 35 -26.68 -5.18 -5.51
CA MET A 35 -25.88 -5.97 -4.56
C MET A 35 -26.78 -6.82 -3.65
N ARG A 36 -27.87 -6.25 -3.13
CA ARG A 36 -28.83 -7.00 -2.32
C ARG A 36 -29.56 -8.08 -3.12
N GLU A 37 -29.95 -7.78 -4.35
CA GLU A 37 -30.57 -8.74 -5.26
C GLU A 37 -29.64 -9.92 -5.57
N ALA A 38 -28.35 -9.64 -5.80
CA ALA A 38 -27.31 -10.64 -6.04
C ALA A 38 -26.86 -11.38 -4.78
N GLY A 39 -27.26 -10.93 -3.58
CA GLY A 39 -26.88 -11.54 -2.31
C GLY A 39 -25.47 -11.19 -1.83
N VAL A 40 -24.90 -10.08 -2.29
CA VAL A 40 -23.62 -9.54 -1.78
C VAL A 40 -23.72 -9.27 -0.28
N THR A 41 -22.71 -9.68 0.47
CA THR A 41 -22.64 -9.54 1.93
C THR A 41 -21.54 -8.59 2.37
N MET A 42 -20.51 -8.39 1.55
CA MET A 42 -19.37 -7.52 1.85
C MET A 42 -18.74 -6.99 0.56
N VAL A 43 -18.27 -5.74 0.59
CA VAL A 43 -17.47 -5.14 -0.49
C VAL A 43 -16.15 -4.60 0.06
N SER A 44 -15.13 -4.51 -0.80
CA SER A 44 -13.87 -3.83 -0.47
C SER A 44 -13.91 -2.42 -1.03
N ALA A 45 -13.73 -1.39 -0.19
CA ALA A 45 -13.87 0.01 -0.62
C ALA A 45 -12.69 0.85 -0.15
N GLY A 46 -12.38 1.94 -0.87
CA GLY A 46 -11.36 2.89 -0.44
C GLY A 46 -9.92 2.48 -0.79
N ILE A 47 -9.69 1.42 -1.58
CA ILE A 47 -8.35 0.86 -1.82
C ILE A 47 -7.42 1.83 -2.56
N PHE A 48 -7.95 2.63 -3.48
CA PHE A 48 -7.17 3.56 -4.31
C PHE A 48 -7.53 5.03 -4.08
N SER A 49 -8.30 5.33 -3.03
CA SER A 49 -8.98 6.62 -2.89
C SER A 49 -8.16 7.69 -2.15
N TRP A 50 -6.83 7.55 -2.03
CA TRP A 50 -5.99 8.44 -1.20
C TRP A 50 -6.16 9.90 -1.62
N ALA A 51 -6.09 10.19 -2.91
CA ALA A 51 -6.20 11.55 -3.44
C ALA A 51 -7.55 12.24 -3.13
N LEU A 52 -8.61 11.46 -2.90
CA LEU A 52 -9.93 11.99 -2.50
C LEU A 52 -10.04 12.13 -0.97
N LEU A 53 -9.44 11.19 -0.23
CA LEU A 53 -9.45 11.18 1.24
C LEU A 53 -8.50 12.22 1.83
N GLU A 54 -7.41 12.53 1.14
CA GLU A 54 -6.41 13.55 1.50
C GLU A 54 -6.02 14.35 0.24
N PRO A 55 -6.88 15.29 -0.22
CA PRO A 55 -6.63 16.07 -1.44
C PRO A 55 -5.41 16.99 -1.36
N GLU A 56 -5.02 17.39 -0.16
CA GLU A 56 -3.80 18.15 0.14
C GLU A 56 -3.14 17.61 1.41
N PRO A 57 -1.81 17.76 1.58
CA PRO A 57 -1.11 17.24 2.75
C PRO A 57 -1.79 17.64 4.07
N GLY A 58 -2.23 16.66 4.85
CA GLY A 58 -2.88 16.83 6.14
C GLY A 58 -4.33 17.31 6.09
N ARG A 59 -4.89 17.66 4.92
CA ARG A 59 -6.29 18.05 4.76
C ARG A 59 -7.10 16.85 4.31
N HIS A 60 -8.04 16.42 5.13
CA HIS A 60 -8.84 15.23 4.88
C HIS A 60 -10.27 15.57 4.46
N ASP A 61 -10.81 14.82 3.49
CA ASP A 61 -12.22 14.86 3.10
C ASP A 61 -12.82 13.46 3.16
N PHE A 62 -13.52 13.20 4.27
CA PHE A 62 -14.12 11.89 4.56
C PHE A 62 -15.61 11.83 4.25
N GLY A 63 -16.25 12.96 3.92
CA GLY A 63 -17.71 13.07 3.92
C GLY A 63 -18.38 12.09 2.96
N TRP A 64 -17.78 11.83 1.80
CA TRP A 64 -18.28 10.86 0.82
C TRP A 64 -18.18 9.42 1.33
N LEU A 65 -17.09 9.09 2.03
CA LEU A 65 -16.84 7.76 2.56
C LEU A 65 -17.76 7.48 3.75
N ASP A 66 -18.06 8.48 4.59
CA ASP A 66 -19.07 8.39 5.64
C ASP A 66 -20.43 7.96 5.05
N ARG A 67 -20.92 8.70 4.05
CA ARG A 67 -22.21 8.42 3.40
C ARG A 67 -22.24 7.04 2.75
N LEU A 68 -21.14 6.63 2.13
CA LEU A 68 -21.01 5.28 1.56
C LEU A 68 -21.12 4.19 2.63
N LEU A 69 -20.38 4.32 3.73
CA LEU A 69 -20.38 3.33 4.80
C LEU A 69 -21.74 3.23 5.49
N ASP A 70 -22.42 4.36 5.71
CA ASP A 70 -23.78 4.42 6.22
C ASP A 70 -24.77 3.73 5.27
N LEU A 71 -24.68 4.01 3.96
CA LEU A 71 -25.52 3.39 2.94
C LEU A 71 -25.34 1.87 2.92
N LEU A 72 -24.10 1.38 2.85
CA LEU A 72 -23.81 -0.06 2.85
C LEU A 72 -24.30 -0.72 4.14
N HIS A 73 -24.07 -0.07 5.30
CA HIS A 73 -24.54 -0.56 6.59
C HIS A 73 -26.06 -0.72 6.62
N ALA A 74 -26.80 0.32 6.22
CA ALA A 74 -28.26 0.35 6.22
C ALA A 74 -28.87 -0.77 5.36
N HIS A 75 -28.13 -1.21 4.34
CA HIS A 75 -28.53 -2.27 3.43
C HIS A 75 -27.98 -3.65 3.80
N GLY A 76 -27.31 -3.77 4.96
CA GLY A 76 -26.80 -5.03 5.50
C GLY A 76 -25.54 -5.54 4.81
N ILE A 77 -24.82 -4.67 4.09
CA ILE A 77 -23.56 -4.98 3.42
C ILE A 77 -22.42 -4.49 4.32
N ARG A 78 -21.44 -5.36 4.58
CA ARG A 78 -20.23 -5.02 5.34
C ARG A 78 -19.14 -4.45 4.44
N VAL A 79 -18.14 -3.84 5.04
CA VAL A 79 -17.02 -3.22 4.34
C VAL A 79 -15.70 -3.80 4.82
N ASP A 80 -14.91 -4.28 3.87
CA ASP A 80 -13.47 -4.43 4.00
C ASP A 80 -12.81 -3.11 3.58
N LEU A 81 -12.38 -2.30 4.57
CA LEU A 81 -11.98 -0.92 4.32
C LEU A 81 -10.50 -0.83 3.97
N GLY A 82 -10.21 -0.31 2.78
CA GLY A 82 -8.87 -0.09 2.29
C GLY A 82 -8.10 0.97 3.07
N THR A 83 -6.83 0.69 3.37
CA THR A 83 -5.86 1.76 3.58
C THR A 83 -5.33 2.14 2.20
N PRO A 84 -5.53 3.38 1.70
CA PRO A 84 -5.39 3.72 0.28
C PRO A 84 -3.92 3.86 -0.16
N THR A 85 -2.99 3.24 0.56
CA THR A 85 -1.56 3.53 0.54
C THR A 85 -0.84 3.02 -0.72
N VAL A 86 -1.48 2.15 -1.50
CA VAL A 86 -0.92 1.61 -2.76
C VAL A 86 -0.70 2.68 -3.84
N ALA A 87 -1.48 3.76 -3.80
CA ALA A 87 -1.44 4.82 -4.80
C ALA A 87 -1.41 6.21 -4.13
N PRO A 88 -0.21 6.67 -3.72
CA PRO A 88 -0.03 8.04 -3.24
C PRO A 88 -0.53 9.09 -4.25
N PRO A 89 -1.07 10.21 -3.77
CA PRO A 89 -1.57 11.29 -4.62
C PRO A 89 -0.45 12.08 -5.31
N ALA A 90 -0.79 12.84 -6.35
CA ALA A 90 0.18 13.62 -7.12
C ALA A 90 0.96 14.64 -6.26
N TRP A 91 0.32 15.22 -5.23
CA TRP A 91 0.99 16.16 -4.32
C TRP A 91 2.14 15.48 -3.56
N PHE A 92 2.00 14.19 -3.23
CA PHE A 92 3.03 13.44 -2.51
C PHE A 92 4.28 13.31 -3.38
N TYR A 93 4.13 12.89 -4.64
CA TYR A 93 5.27 12.74 -5.54
C TYR A 93 5.91 14.07 -5.95
N ARG A 94 5.16 15.18 -5.91
CA ARG A 94 5.74 16.52 -6.12
C ARG A 94 6.60 16.95 -4.94
N ALA A 95 6.20 16.63 -3.71
CA ALA A 95 6.98 16.90 -2.51
C ALA A 95 8.15 15.92 -2.33
N HIS A 96 7.97 14.67 -2.75
CA HIS A 96 8.90 13.56 -2.55
C HIS A 96 9.20 12.83 -3.87
N PRO A 97 9.82 13.49 -4.87
CA PRO A 97 10.17 12.84 -6.14
C PRO A 97 11.16 11.68 -5.95
N GLU A 98 11.96 11.69 -4.89
CA GLU A 98 12.87 10.62 -4.51
C GLU A 98 12.16 9.31 -4.14
N ALA A 99 10.88 9.38 -3.74
CA ALA A 99 10.08 8.22 -3.38
C ALA A 99 9.67 7.38 -4.60
N LEU A 100 9.78 7.91 -5.82
CA LEU A 100 9.57 7.11 -7.03
C LEU A 100 10.64 6.01 -7.14
N PRO A 101 10.28 4.77 -7.50
CA PRO A 101 11.24 3.67 -7.64
C PRO A 101 12.29 3.96 -8.71
N VAL A 102 13.48 3.38 -8.51
CA VAL A 102 14.55 3.34 -9.52
C VAL A 102 14.69 1.90 -9.98
N THR A 103 14.68 1.66 -11.30
CA THR A 103 14.84 0.32 -11.89
C THR A 103 16.27 -0.18 -11.72
N ARG A 104 16.50 -1.44 -12.10
CA ARG A 104 17.83 -2.07 -12.07
C ARG A 104 18.84 -1.33 -12.97
N GLU A 105 18.36 -0.72 -14.04
CA GLU A 105 19.11 0.07 -15.02
C GLU A 105 19.37 1.52 -14.56
N GLY A 106 18.87 1.91 -13.38
CA GLY A 106 19.04 3.27 -12.86
C GLY A 106 17.97 4.25 -13.34
N VAL A 107 16.92 3.78 -14.04
CA VAL A 107 15.84 4.65 -14.52
C VAL A 107 14.88 4.93 -13.37
N ARG A 108 14.66 6.20 -13.04
CA ARG A 108 13.59 6.59 -12.11
C ARG A 108 12.24 6.49 -12.82
N LEU A 109 11.33 5.72 -12.25
CA LEU A 109 9.96 5.61 -12.74
C LEU A 109 9.18 6.90 -12.48
N SER A 110 8.13 7.12 -13.26
CA SER A 110 7.28 8.32 -13.17
C SER A 110 5.91 8.02 -12.59
N PHE A 111 5.26 9.06 -12.06
CA PHE A 111 3.84 9.01 -11.66
C PHE A 111 2.91 8.88 -12.89
N GLY A 112 1.75 8.26 -12.72
CA GLY A 112 0.69 8.19 -13.73
C GLY A 112 0.00 6.81 -13.87
N SER A 113 0.59 5.77 -13.30
CA SER A 113 -0.02 4.44 -13.13
C SER A 113 -0.24 4.17 -11.64
N ARG A 114 -0.09 2.92 -11.17
CA ARG A 114 -0.25 2.50 -9.77
C ARG A 114 1.00 1.82 -9.22
N GLY A 115 1.15 1.80 -7.89
CA GLY A 115 2.18 1.04 -7.18
C GLY A 115 3.63 1.51 -7.42
N ALA A 116 3.84 2.64 -8.09
CA ALA A 116 5.16 3.21 -8.34
C ALA A 116 5.69 3.95 -7.11
N ILE A 117 6.04 3.20 -6.06
CA ILE A 117 6.52 3.74 -4.79
C ILE A 117 7.70 2.93 -4.24
N CYS A 118 8.74 3.62 -3.78
CA CYS A 118 9.89 2.99 -3.14
C CYS A 118 9.48 2.48 -1.75
N PRO A 119 9.54 1.15 -1.48
CA PRO A 119 9.13 0.60 -0.18
C PRO A 119 10.06 1.02 0.97
N SER A 120 11.26 1.52 0.65
CA SER A 120 12.23 2.04 1.62
C SER A 120 12.17 3.57 1.77
N SER A 121 11.18 4.25 1.17
CA SER A 121 11.02 5.68 1.34
C SER A 121 10.47 6.00 2.75
N ALA A 122 11.24 6.77 3.52
CA ALA A 122 10.81 7.23 4.85
C ALA A 122 9.58 8.14 4.75
N ALA A 123 9.59 9.10 3.80
CA ALA A 123 8.47 9.99 3.56
C ALA A 123 7.18 9.22 3.20
N TYR A 124 7.30 8.16 2.38
CA TYR A 124 6.17 7.30 2.05
C TYR A 124 5.64 6.57 3.28
N ARG A 125 6.52 5.95 4.06
CA ARG A 125 6.15 5.24 5.28
C ARG A 125 5.39 6.16 6.24
N ASP A 126 5.90 7.37 6.43
CA ASP A 126 5.32 8.33 7.37
C ASP A 126 3.95 8.84 6.86
N ALA A 127 3.82 9.15 5.57
CA ALA A 127 2.55 9.54 4.95
C ALA A 127 1.51 8.40 4.96
N ALA A 128 1.93 7.18 4.62
CA ALA A 128 1.06 6.00 4.62
C ALA A 128 0.55 5.66 6.03
N ALA A 129 1.41 5.80 7.05
CA ALA A 129 1.01 5.65 8.44
C ALA A 129 0.01 6.74 8.85
N ALA A 130 0.24 8.00 8.46
CA ALA A 130 -0.63 9.12 8.79
C ALA A 130 -2.06 8.93 8.25
N ILE A 131 -2.24 8.64 6.96
CA ILE A 131 -3.59 8.42 6.40
C ILE A 131 -4.27 7.20 7.02
N THR A 132 -3.51 6.13 7.27
CA THR A 132 -4.02 4.92 7.94
C THR A 132 -4.51 5.23 9.35
N GLU A 133 -3.78 6.05 10.10
CA GLU A 133 -4.17 6.47 11.44
C GLU A 133 -5.46 7.30 11.42
N GLN A 134 -5.63 8.20 10.46
CA GLN A 134 -6.85 9.00 10.34
C GLN A 134 -8.07 8.14 10.02
N LEU A 135 -7.92 7.17 9.10
CA LEU A 135 -8.97 6.20 8.80
C LEU A 135 -9.32 5.36 10.03
N ALA A 136 -8.32 4.85 10.75
CA ALA A 136 -8.55 4.07 11.96
C ALA A 136 -9.26 4.90 13.05
N ARG A 137 -8.80 6.13 13.31
CA ARG A 137 -9.43 7.05 14.27
C ARG A 137 -10.90 7.32 13.94
N ARG A 138 -11.23 7.44 12.65
CA ARG A 138 -12.58 7.75 12.19
C ARG A 138 -13.50 6.53 12.15
N TYR A 139 -13.02 5.41 11.63
CA TYR A 139 -13.87 4.28 11.22
C TYR A 139 -13.72 3.01 12.06
N ALA A 140 -12.77 2.91 13.00
CA ALA A 140 -12.58 1.70 13.81
C ALA A 140 -13.83 1.26 14.60
N GLY A 141 -14.74 2.20 14.90
CA GLY A 141 -16.02 1.91 15.56
C GLY A 141 -17.24 1.87 14.62
N HIS A 142 -17.05 2.03 13.31
CA HIS A 142 -18.16 2.12 12.37
C HIS A 142 -18.81 0.74 12.16
N PRO A 143 -20.15 0.58 12.26
CA PRO A 143 -20.80 -0.72 12.27
C PRO A 143 -20.84 -1.44 10.90
N ALA A 144 -20.48 -0.76 9.80
CA ALA A 144 -20.19 -1.42 8.52
C ALA A 144 -18.80 -2.08 8.47
N LEU A 145 -17.81 -1.60 9.24
CA LEU A 145 -16.44 -2.06 9.15
C LEU A 145 -16.34 -3.52 9.63
N ALA A 146 -15.95 -4.42 8.74
CA ALA A 146 -15.74 -5.83 9.06
C ALA A 146 -14.26 -6.21 9.08
N LEU A 147 -13.45 -5.61 8.22
CA LEU A 147 -12.03 -5.88 8.02
C LEU A 147 -11.28 -4.63 7.55
N TRP A 148 -9.94 -4.70 7.64
CA TRP A 148 -9.04 -3.72 7.02
C TRP A 148 -8.29 -4.38 5.87
N HIS A 149 -8.41 -3.79 4.68
CA HIS A 149 -7.64 -4.15 3.51
C HIS A 149 -6.37 -3.29 3.47
N VAL A 150 -5.29 -3.81 4.08
CA VAL A 150 -4.03 -3.06 4.23
C VAL A 150 -3.28 -3.04 2.91
N HIS A 151 -3.10 -1.84 2.35
CA HIS A 151 -2.49 -1.58 1.04
C HIS A 151 -3.26 -2.31 -0.08
N ASN A 152 -2.59 -2.60 -1.19
CA ASN A 152 -3.03 -3.54 -2.22
C ASN A 152 -1.81 -4.15 -2.91
N GLU A 153 -1.80 -5.48 -3.09
CA GLU A 153 -0.82 -6.23 -3.89
C GLU A 153 0.64 -5.75 -3.72
N TYR A 154 1.21 -5.86 -2.52
CA TYR A 154 2.60 -5.45 -2.26
C TYR A 154 3.56 -6.04 -3.30
N GLY A 155 4.34 -5.17 -3.95
CA GLY A 155 5.30 -5.55 -4.98
C GLY A 155 4.74 -5.61 -6.40
N VAL A 156 3.47 -5.23 -6.63
CA VAL A 156 2.86 -5.16 -7.96
C VAL A 156 2.50 -3.70 -8.30
N PRO A 157 2.79 -3.20 -9.52
CA PRO A 157 3.58 -3.84 -10.58
C PRO A 157 5.09 -3.72 -10.33
N VAL A 158 5.52 -2.96 -9.31
CA VAL A 158 6.93 -2.70 -9.02
C VAL A 158 7.34 -3.45 -7.76
N SER A 159 8.12 -4.52 -7.93
CA SER A 159 8.57 -5.38 -6.83
C SER A 159 9.92 -4.96 -6.24
N ALA A 160 10.71 -4.18 -6.97
CA ALA A 160 12.06 -3.82 -6.59
C ALA A 160 12.38 -2.35 -6.91
N CYS A 161 13.20 -1.75 -6.04
CA CYS A 161 13.74 -0.41 -6.22
C CYS A 161 15.24 -0.44 -5.89
N TYR A 162 16.06 0.18 -6.74
CA TYR A 162 17.52 0.16 -6.67
C TYR A 162 18.13 1.52 -6.28
N CYS A 163 17.32 2.42 -5.70
CA CYS A 163 17.77 3.73 -5.22
C CYS A 163 18.67 3.62 -3.99
N ASP A 164 19.31 4.72 -3.60
CA ASP A 164 20.30 4.73 -2.53
C ASP A 164 19.70 4.43 -1.15
N SER A 165 18.45 4.83 -0.89
CA SER A 165 17.72 4.41 0.32
C SER A 165 17.57 2.88 0.37
N CYS A 166 17.22 2.24 -0.75
CA CYS A 166 17.16 0.79 -0.81
C CYS A 166 18.54 0.15 -0.61
N ALA A 167 19.61 0.76 -1.13
CA ALA A 167 20.98 0.30 -0.91
C ALA A 167 21.34 0.30 0.59
N GLU A 168 21.02 1.37 1.30
CA GLU A 168 21.20 1.42 2.76
C GLU A 168 20.38 0.36 3.51
N HIS A 169 19.11 0.19 3.16
CA HIS A 169 18.25 -0.83 3.78
C HIS A 169 18.76 -2.24 3.48
N PHE A 170 19.23 -2.49 2.26
CA PHE A 170 19.83 -3.75 1.86
C PHE A 170 21.08 -4.05 2.67
N ARG A 171 22.00 -3.08 2.82
CA ARG A 171 23.19 -3.20 3.68
C ARG A 171 22.83 -3.50 5.13
N ARG A 172 21.77 -2.88 5.68
CA ARG A 172 21.28 -3.19 7.04
C ARG A 172 20.76 -4.62 7.14
N TRP A 173 19.98 -5.08 6.16
CA TRP A 173 19.51 -6.46 6.09
C TRP A 173 20.68 -7.46 5.99
N LEU A 174 21.70 -7.16 5.20
CA LEU A 174 22.90 -7.98 5.06
C LEU A 174 23.67 -8.11 6.37
N ARG A 175 23.87 -6.99 7.09
CA ARG A 175 24.49 -7.02 8.42
C ARG A 175 23.69 -7.89 9.39
N ALA A 176 22.37 -7.75 9.41
CA ALA A 176 21.51 -8.56 10.27
C ALA A 176 21.55 -10.05 9.91
N ARG A 177 21.61 -10.38 8.61
CA ARG A 177 21.59 -11.76 8.11
C ARG A 177 22.92 -12.49 8.30
N TYR A 178 24.03 -11.83 7.95
CA TYR A 178 25.35 -12.47 7.89
C TYR A 178 26.22 -12.16 9.12
N SER A 179 25.84 -11.16 9.94
CA SER A 179 26.55 -10.67 11.13
C SER A 179 27.92 -10.05 10.86
N THR A 180 28.78 -10.69 10.06
CA THR A 180 30.12 -10.21 9.71
C THR A 180 30.32 -10.12 8.19
N LEU A 181 31.26 -9.28 7.78
CA LEU A 181 31.60 -9.12 6.36
C LEU A 181 32.27 -10.38 5.79
N ASP A 182 33.08 -11.08 6.59
CA ASP A 182 33.71 -12.34 6.18
C ASP A 182 32.67 -13.42 5.89
N ALA A 183 31.64 -13.57 6.73
CA ALA A 183 30.55 -14.51 6.49
C ALA A 183 29.77 -14.18 5.21
N LEU A 184 29.58 -12.90 4.90
CA LEU A 184 28.96 -12.47 3.65
C LEU A 184 29.85 -12.77 2.45
N ASN A 185 31.14 -12.40 2.52
CA ASN A 185 32.11 -12.65 1.44
C ASN A 185 32.20 -14.16 1.10
N GLU A 186 32.23 -15.00 2.13
CA GLU A 186 32.22 -16.46 1.97
C GLU A 186 30.92 -16.94 1.35
N ALA A 187 29.76 -16.51 1.88
CA ALA A 187 28.46 -16.92 1.37
C ALA A 187 28.19 -16.51 -0.09
N TRP A 188 28.78 -15.40 -0.54
CA TRP A 188 28.63 -14.90 -1.90
C TRP A 188 29.75 -15.34 -2.85
N GLY A 189 30.81 -16.00 -2.35
CA GLY A 189 31.95 -16.40 -3.17
C GLY A 189 32.72 -15.21 -3.76
N THR A 190 32.85 -14.10 -3.03
CA THR A 190 33.37 -12.84 -3.56
C THR A 190 34.88 -12.81 -3.84
N ALA A 191 35.60 -13.91 -3.58
CA ALA A 191 36.99 -14.05 -3.99
C ALA A 191 37.20 -13.97 -5.51
N PHE A 192 36.14 -14.22 -6.28
CA PHE A 192 36.16 -14.16 -7.73
C PHE A 192 35.90 -12.74 -8.28
N TRP A 193 36.48 -12.44 -9.45
CA TRP A 193 36.29 -11.17 -10.18
C TRP A 193 36.50 -9.88 -9.36
N GLY A 194 37.35 -9.92 -8.33
CA GLY A 194 37.70 -8.73 -7.55
C GLY A 194 36.55 -8.19 -6.69
N GLN A 195 35.53 -8.99 -6.38
CA GLN A 195 34.34 -8.54 -5.63
C GLN A 195 34.48 -8.66 -4.11
N ARG A 196 35.67 -8.98 -3.59
CA ARG A 196 35.86 -9.14 -2.14
C ARG A 196 35.68 -7.78 -1.46
N TYR A 197 34.62 -7.65 -0.68
CA TYR A 197 34.29 -6.43 0.03
C TYR A 197 35.16 -6.25 1.28
N GLY A 198 35.64 -5.03 1.50
CA GLY A 198 36.30 -4.57 2.73
C GLY A 198 35.39 -3.77 3.66
N GLY A 199 34.20 -3.40 3.21
CA GLY A 199 33.17 -2.75 4.02
C GLY A 199 31.76 -3.02 3.50
N PHE A 200 30.75 -3.00 4.38
CA PHE A 200 29.35 -3.13 3.96
C PHE A 200 28.86 -1.95 3.11
N ASP A 201 29.45 -0.77 3.30
CA ASP A 201 29.19 0.43 2.50
C ASP A 201 29.58 0.25 1.02
N GLN A 202 30.51 -0.67 0.71
CA GLN A 202 30.91 -1.01 -0.65
C GLN A 202 29.89 -1.88 -1.41
N ILE A 203 28.85 -2.38 -0.72
CA ILE A 203 27.86 -3.30 -1.31
C ILE A 203 26.67 -2.50 -1.83
N ASP A 204 26.42 -2.56 -3.13
CA ASP A 204 25.21 -2.01 -3.75
C ASP A 204 24.16 -3.09 -4.04
N PRO A 205 22.87 -2.72 -4.21
CA PRO A 205 21.87 -3.61 -4.79
C PRO A 205 22.33 -4.11 -6.18
N PRO A 206 21.87 -5.28 -6.65
CA PRO A 206 22.32 -5.87 -7.90
C PRO A 206 21.77 -5.10 -9.12
N ARG A 207 22.36 -3.93 -9.41
CA ARG A 207 22.09 -3.09 -10.57
C ARG A 207 22.51 -3.80 -11.87
N ALA A 208 22.19 -3.21 -13.02
CA ALA A 208 22.62 -3.75 -14.31
C ALA A 208 24.16 -3.71 -14.40
N THR A 209 24.77 -4.80 -14.84
CA THR A 209 26.22 -4.96 -15.08
C THR A 209 26.46 -5.31 -16.55
N PRO A 210 27.69 -5.11 -17.09
CA PRO A 210 28.04 -5.48 -18.46
C PRO A 210 27.79 -6.96 -18.80
#